data_AF-A0AAV1SUV3-F1
#
_entry.id   AF-A0AAV1SUV3-F1
#
_cell.length_a   1.000
_cell.length_b   1.000
_cell.length_c   1.000
_cell.angle_alpha   90.00
_cell.angle_beta   90.00
_cell.angle_gamma   90.00
#
_symmetry.space_group_name_H-M   'P 1'
#
loop_
_entity.id
_entity.type
_entity.pdbx_description
1 polymer ?
#
loop_
_entity_poly.entity_id
_entity_poly.type
_entity_poly.pdbx_seq_one_letter_code
_entity_poly.pdbx_strand_id
1 'polypeptide(L)'
;MSDSLPSGPPSDPKPATFATNSPDETVTTSTTTTTSTPEGSSSPPVQIPLSWPPDSSLTLDWIQNLISAFDWSSKNLPPSELPSVLPVSVFDTLVLTASKILHKEPNCVRIDDCNENSKG
;
A
#
# COMPACT_ATOMS: atom_id res chain seq x y z
N MET A 1 -43.61 -34.80 -41.16
CA MET A 1 -43.36 -33.58 -41.93
C MET A 1 -42.30 -32.79 -41.18
N SER A 2 -41.32 -32.27 -41.91
CA SER A 2 -40.22 -31.37 -41.51
C SER A 2 -40.73 -30.15 -40.72
N ASP A 3 -39.96 -29.35 -39.98
CA ASP A 3 -38.58 -28.92 -40.19
C ASP A 3 -38.02 -28.29 -38.89
N SER A 4 -36.70 -28.23 -38.81
CA SER A 4 -35.90 -27.76 -37.68
C SER A 4 -35.84 -26.24 -37.65
N LEU A 5 -35.85 -25.63 -36.46
CA LEU A 5 -35.53 -24.20 -36.29
C LEU A 5 -34.01 -23.99 -36.21
N PRO A 6 -33.43 -23.01 -36.93
CA PRO A 6 -31.99 -22.79 -36.97
C PRO A 6 -31.45 -21.96 -35.79
N SER A 7 -30.22 -22.28 -35.37
CA SER A 7 -29.36 -21.45 -34.52
C SER A 7 -28.92 -20.16 -35.22
N GLY A 8 -28.86 -19.06 -34.47
CA GLY A 8 -28.09 -17.86 -34.82
C GLY A 8 -27.63 -17.14 -33.53
N PRO A 9 -26.33 -16.81 -33.38
CA PRO A 9 -25.81 -16.13 -32.20
C PRO A 9 -26.20 -14.63 -32.20
N PRO A 10 -26.34 -13.97 -31.02
CA PRO A 10 -26.44 -12.52 -30.99
C PRO A 10 -25.10 -11.89 -31.35
N SER A 11 -25.11 -11.05 -32.39
CA SER A 11 -23.97 -10.29 -32.91
C SER A 11 -23.43 -9.26 -31.90
N ASP A 12 -22.11 -9.23 -31.73
CA ASP A 12 -21.36 -8.14 -31.10
C ASP A 12 -21.62 -6.79 -31.80
N PRO A 13 -21.68 -5.66 -31.06
CA PRO A 13 -21.58 -4.34 -31.66
C PRO A 13 -20.10 -4.03 -31.99
N LYS A 14 -19.78 -4.00 -33.29
CA LYS A 14 -18.51 -3.52 -33.86
C LYS A 14 -18.36 -1.97 -33.71
N PRO A 15 -17.13 -1.42 -33.61
CA PRO A 15 -16.88 -0.03 -33.21
C PRO A 15 -17.26 0.99 -34.28
N ALA A 16 -17.79 2.13 -33.84
CA ALA A 16 -17.99 3.29 -34.68
C ALA A 16 -16.65 4.01 -34.92
N THR A 17 -16.11 3.87 -36.12
CA THR A 17 -15.08 4.74 -36.69
C THR A 17 -15.75 5.99 -37.25
N PHE A 18 -15.46 7.16 -36.70
CA PHE A 18 -15.73 8.44 -37.35
C PHE A 18 -14.42 9.19 -37.58
N ALA A 19 -14.36 9.83 -38.74
CA ALA A 19 -13.17 10.12 -39.51
C ALA A 19 -12.31 11.28 -39.00
N THR A 20 -11.03 11.15 -39.32
CA THR A 20 -10.01 12.18 -39.62
C THR A 20 -10.55 13.57 -39.95
N ASN A 21 -10.04 14.58 -39.25
CA ASN A 21 -9.54 15.81 -39.86
C ASN A 21 -8.53 16.49 -38.91
N SER A 22 -7.29 16.62 -39.39
CA SER A 22 -6.26 17.54 -38.91
C SER A 22 -6.13 18.61 -39.99
N PRO A 23 -5.92 19.89 -39.64
CA PRO A 23 -4.58 20.44 -39.85
C PRO A 23 -4.12 21.43 -38.76
N ASP A 24 -2.80 21.57 -38.75
CA ASP A 24 -1.88 22.42 -37.99
C ASP A 24 -2.32 23.89 -37.82
N GLU A 25 -2.25 24.44 -36.60
CA GLU A 25 -1.89 25.85 -36.36
C GLU A 25 -1.12 26.01 -35.03
N THR A 26 0.02 26.66 -35.15
CA THR A 26 0.97 27.00 -34.09
C THR A 26 0.60 28.34 -33.46
N VAL A 27 0.26 28.39 -32.17
CA VAL A 27 0.29 29.64 -31.36
C VAL A 27 0.81 29.35 -29.95
N THR A 28 2.02 29.87 -29.69
CA THR A 28 2.62 30.08 -28.38
C THR A 28 1.70 30.90 -27.49
N THR A 29 1.25 30.33 -26.35
CA THR A 29 0.77 31.14 -25.22
C THR A 29 1.40 30.62 -23.93
N SER A 30 2.42 31.35 -23.48
CA SER A 30 2.96 31.27 -22.14
C SER A 30 1.84 31.52 -21.14
N THR A 31 1.53 30.51 -20.32
CA THR A 31 0.75 30.74 -19.09
C THR A 31 1.49 30.07 -17.96
N THR A 32 2.27 30.90 -17.26
CA THR A 32 2.79 30.64 -15.91
C THR A 32 1.63 30.34 -14.99
N THR A 33 1.34 29.06 -14.77
CA THR A 33 0.53 28.63 -13.63
C THR A 33 1.50 28.35 -12.50
N THR A 34 1.50 29.28 -11.55
CA THR A 34 2.10 29.21 -10.22
C THR A 34 2.18 27.78 -9.69
N THR A 35 3.41 27.29 -9.56
CA THR A 35 3.78 26.20 -8.65
C THR A 35 3.43 26.64 -7.24
N SER A 36 2.18 26.42 -6.85
CA SER A 36 1.82 26.29 -5.44
C SER A 36 2.40 24.97 -4.97
N THR A 37 3.65 25.04 -4.49
CA THR A 37 4.25 24.06 -3.61
C THR A 37 3.25 23.80 -2.48
N PRO A 38 2.64 22.61 -2.36
CA PRO A 38 2.07 22.25 -1.08
C PRO A 38 3.27 22.10 -0.16
N GLU A 39 3.33 22.91 0.90
CA GLU A 39 4.19 22.63 2.04
C GLU A 39 3.82 21.25 2.59
N GLY A 40 4.47 20.23 2.03
CA GLY A 40 4.35 18.86 2.48
C GLY A 40 4.98 18.79 3.85
N SER A 41 4.12 18.66 4.86
CA SER A 41 4.47 18.16 6.19
C SER A 41 5.63 17.18 6.06
N SER A 42 6.78 17.57 6.60
CA SER A 42 8.03 16.81 6.57
C SER A 42 7.85 15.54 7.41
N SER A 43 7.10 14.57 6.90
CA SER A 43 7.14 13.20 7.38
C SER A 43 8.55 12.66 7.13
N PRO A 44 9.14 11.93 8.08
CA PRO A 44 10.45 11.32 7.88
C PRO A 44 10.44 10.48 6.60
N PRO A 45 11.60 10.34 5.91
CA PRO A 45 11.68 9.53 4.70
C PRO A 45 11.25 8.10 5.04
N VAL A 46 10.08 7.73 4.55
CA VAL A 46 9.48 6.43 4.77
C VAL A 46 10.22 5.41 3.90
N GLN A 47 10.79 4.37 4.52
CA GLN A 47 11.53 3.35 3.77
C GLN A 47 10.60 2.22 3.33
N ILE A 48 10.28 2.22 2.04
CA ILE A 48 9.46 1.20 1.36
C ILE A 48 10.28 0.63 0.19
N PRO A 49 10.30 -0.70 -0.02
CA PRO A 49 9.69 -1.74 0.81
C PRO A 49 10.41 -1.92 2.15
N LEU A 50 9.66 -2.28 3.19
CA LEU A 50 10.24 -2.61 4.49
C LEU A 50 11.17 -3.82 4.37
N SER A 51 12.32 -3.75 5.05
CA SER A 51 13.26 -4.87 5.13
C SER A 51 13.31 -5.41 6.56
N TRP A 52 13.53 -6.72 6.70
CA TRP A 52 13.77 -7.33 8.00
C TRP A 52 15.15 -6.89 8.52
N PRO A 53 15.30 -6.53 9.81
CA PRO A 53 16.57 -6.09 10.34
C PRO A 53 17.64 -7.21 10.23
N PRO A 54 18.87 -6.90 9.82
CA PRO A 54 19.90 -7.90 9.49
C PRO A 54 20.38 -8.68 10.73
N ASP A 55 20.31 -8.07 11.91
CA ASP A 55 20.62 -8.70 13.20
C ASP A 55 19.43 -9.50 13.77
N SER A 56 18.29 -9.53 13.07
CA SER A 56 17.02 -10.11 13.53
C SER A 56 16.50 -9.52 14.85
N SER A 57 16.98 -8.33 15.24
CA SER A 57 16.55 -7.62 16.43
C SER A 57 15.55 -6.55 16.06
N LEU A 58 14.35 -6.63 16.62
CA LEU A 58 13.34 -5.58 16.43
C LEU A 58 13.68 -4.38 17.33
N THR A 59 14.19 -3.32 16.71
CA THR A 59 14.50 -2.05 17.39
C THR A 59 13.30 -1.12 17.39
N LEU A 60 13.28 -0.15 18.32
CA LEU A 60 12.24 0.90 18.33
C LEU A 60 12.21 1.69 17.02
N ASP A 61 13.38 1.99 16.45
CA ASP A 61 13.51 2.70 15.17
C ASP A 61 12.84 1.91 14.02
N TRP A 62 13.05 0.60 13.97
CA TRP A 62 12.39 -0.26 12.99
C TRP A 62 10.87 -0.27 13.16
N ILE A 63 10.37 -0.32 14.39
CA ILE A 63 8.92 -0.27 14.68
C ILE A 63 8.33 1.08 14.27
N GLN A 64 9.04 2.18 14.56
CA GLN A 64 8.61 3.52 14.15
C GLN A 64 8.58 3.67 12.63
N ASN A 65 9.55 3.10 11.92
CA ASN A 65 9.56 3.05 10.46
C ASN A 65 8.40 2.19 9.92
N LEU A 66 8.11 1.03 10.52
CA LEU A 66 6.96 0.18 10.17
C LEU A 66 5.63 0.95 10.28
N ILE A 67 5.41 1.61 11.43
CA ILE A 67 4.19 2.39 11.68
C ILE A 67 4.09 3.56 10.68
N SER A 68 5.20 4.27 10.45
CA SER A 68 5.26 5.38 9.50
C SER A 68 5.01 4.92 8.06
N ALA A 69 5.52 3.73 7.69
CA ALA A 69 5.29 3.12 6.39
C ALA A 69 3.83 2.79 6.14
N PHE A 70 3.13 2.23 7.14
CA PHE A 70 1.69 2.00 7.01
C PHE A 70 0.86 3.28 6.99
N ASP A 71 1.17 4.26 7.84
CA ASP A 71 0.44 5.53 7.86
C ASP A 71 0.61 6.30 6.54
N TRP A 72 1.84 6.37 6.02
CA TRP A 72 2.10 7.03 4.75
C TRP A 72 1.48 6.29 3.56
N SER A 73 1.65 4.96 3.49
CA SER A 73 1.11 4.17 2.38
C SER A 73 -0.41 4.20 2.34
N SER A 74 -1.08 4.21 3.50
CA SER A 74 -2.54 4.37 3.57
C SER A 74 -3.04 5.67 2.94
N LYS A 75 -2.21 6.72 2.89
CA LYS A 75 -2.57 8.05 2.36
C LYS A 75 -2.09 8.26 0.92
N ASN A 76 -1.05 7.55 0.49
CA ASN A 76 -0.33 7.81 -0.76
C ASN A 76 -0.36 6.67 -1.77
N LEU A 77 -0.72 5.44 -1.37
CA LEU A 77 -0.78 4.29 -2.27
C LEU A 77 -2.22 3.82 -2.49
N PRO A 78 -2.55 3.31 -3.69
CA PRO A 78 -3.80 2.61 -3.89
C PRO A 78 -3.82 1.29 -3.10
N PRO A 79 -5.00 0.78 -2.71
CA PRO A 79 -5.11 -0.45 -1.92
C PRO A 79 -4.44 -1.68 -2.54
N SER A 80 -4.32 -1.72 -3.88
CA SER A 80 -3.65 -2.80 -4.62
C SER A 80 -2.14 -2.85 -4.38
N GLU A 81 -1.52 -1.73 -4.00
CA GLU A 81 -0.08 -1.58 -3.82
C GLU A 81 0.33 -1.69 -2.34
N LEU A 82 -0.61 -1.69 -1.39
CA LEU A 82 -0.31 -1.92 0.03
C LEU A 82 0.45 -3.24 0.30
N PRO A 83 0.17 -4.37 -0.39
CA PRO A 83 0.95 -5.60 -0.23
C PRO A 83 2.43 -5.46 -0.60
N SER A 84 2.81 -4.43 -1.36
CA SER A 84 4.21 -4.15 -1.70
C SER A 84 4.98 -3.47 -0.55
N VAL A 85 4.26 -2.84 0.39
CA VAL A 85 4.85 -2.06 1.49
C VAL A 85 5.52 -2.98 2.51
N LEU A 86 4.87 -4.10 2.82
CA LEU A 86 5.38 -5.15 3.70
C LEU A 86 5.63 -6.42 2.88
N PRO A 87 6.88 -6.69 2.47
CA PRO A 87 7.22 -7.92 1.77
C PRO A 87 6.83 -9.17 2.57
N VAL A 88 6.38 -10.21 1.85
CA VAL A 88 5.93 -11.47 2.45
C VAL A 88 7.00 -12.10 3.35
N SER A 89 8.27 -12.05 2.95
CA SER A 89 9.38 -12.58 3.76
C SER A 89 9.53 -11.88 5.11
N VAL A 90 9.29 -10.57 5.17
CA VAL A 90 9.34 -9.77 6.40
C VAL A 90 8.15 -10.11 7.29
N PHE A 91 6.96 -10.25 6.70
CA PHE A 91 5.76 -10.69 7.40
C PHE A 91 5.93 -12.09 8.01
N ASP A 92 6.38 -13.07 7.23
CA ASP A 92 6.59 -14.44 7.70
C ASP A 92 7.59 -14.48 8.86
N THR A 93 8.67 -13.70 8.75
CA THR A 93 9.69 -13.64 9.81
C THR A 93 9.13 -13.00 11.08
N LEU A 94 8.31 -11.95 10.97
CA LEU A 94 7.62 -11.33 12.10
C LEU A 94 6.69 -12.32 12.80
N VAL A 95 5.82 -12.98 12.03
CA VAL A 95 4.85 -13.95 12.55
C VAL A 95 5.57 -15.13 13.21
N LEU A 96 6.61 -15.66 12.58
CA LEU A 96 7.41 -16.76 13.14
C LEU A 96 8.10 -16.35 14.44
N THR A 97 8.66 -15.14 14.50
CA THR A 97 9.34 -14.62 15.69
C THR A 97 8.35 -14.41 16.83
N ALA A 98 7.22 -13.78 16.57
CA ALA A 98 6.13 -13.62 17.55
C ALA A 98 5.61 -14.97 18.04
N SER A 99 5.39 -15.92 17.13
CA SER A 99 4.94 -17.28 17.48
C SER A 99 5.93 -17.98 18.41
N LYS A 100 7.24 -17.85 18.18
CA LYS A 100 8.27 -18.41 19.06
C LYS A 100 8.26 -17.80 20.46
N ILE A 101 7.97 -16.50 20.58
CA ILE A 101 7.86 -15.81 21.87
C ILE A 101 6.62 -16.30 22.61
N LEU A 102 5.46 -16.18 21.97
CA LEU A 102 4.15 -16.56 22.55
C LEU A 102 4.07 -18.05 22.90
N HIS A 103 4.71 -18.93 22.12
CA HIS A 103 4.74 -20.37 22.40
C HIS A 103 5.49 -20.73 23.69
N LYS A 104 6.42 -19.87 24.13
CA LYS A 104 7.17 -20.07 25.38
C LYS A 104 6.44 -19.51 26.60
N GLU A 105 5.36 -18.77 26.39
CA GLU A 105 4.58 -18.15 27.45
C GLU A 105 3.52 -19.12 28.01
N PRO A 106 3.21 -19.06 29.32
CA PRO A 106 2.09 -19.80 29.88
C PRO A 106 0.76 -19.28 29.31
N ASN A 107 -0.26 -20.14 29.28
CA ASN A 107 -1.61 -19.76 28.82
C ASN A 107 -2.20 -18.55 29.58
N CYS A 108 -1.76 -18.32 30.82
CA CYS A 108 -2.11 -17.14 31.60
C CYS A 108 -0.82 -16.38 31.95
N VAL A 109 -0.61 -15.25 31.29
CA VAL A 109 0.47 -14.32 31.59
C VAL A 109 0.02 -13.43 32.74
N ARG A 110 0.82 -13.34 33.81
CA ARG A 110 0.58 -12.39 34.90
C ARG A 110 1.33 -11.09 34.59
N ILE A 111 0.59 -9.99 34.58
CA ILE A 111 1.15 -8.64 34.42
C ILE A 111 1.11 -8.00 35.80
N ASP A 112 2.28 -7.75 36.38
CA ASP A 112 2.40 -7.04 37.66
C ASP A 112 2.42 -5.53 37.35
N ASP A 113 1.53 -4.75 37.99
CA ASP A 113 1.51 -3.30 37.85
C ASP A 113 2.78 -2.70 38.48
N CYS A 114 3.70 -2.19 37.67
CA CYS A 114 4.85 -1.45 38.17
C CYS A 114 4.40 -0.04 38.61
N ASN A 115 3.80 0.06 39.79
CA ASN A 115 3.43 1.34 40.41
C ASN A 115 4.46 1.75 41.47
N GLU A 116 5.71 1.97 41.05
CA GLU A 116 6.81 2.42 41.92
C GLU A 116 7.34 3.79 41.48
N ASN A 117 6.48 4.69 40.97
CA ASN A 117 6.81 6.10 40.76
C ASN A 117 5.72 7.09 41.22
N SER A 118 4.66 6.62 41.89
CA SER A 118 3.56 7.48 42.35
C SER A 118 3.59 7.81 43.86
N LYS A 119 4.76 7.73 44.52
CA LYS A 119 4.91 8.17 45.93
C LYS A 119 6.28 8.82 46.17
N GLY A 120 6.28 10.12 46.45
CA GLY A 120 7.43 10.92 46.88
C GLY A 120 7.26 12.39 46.58
#